data_AF-A0A516Q3Y7-F1
#
_entry.id   AF-A0A516Q3Y7-F1
#
_cell.length_a   1.000
_cell.length_b   1.000
_cell.length_c   1.000
_cell.angle_alpha   90.00
_cell.angle_beta   90.00
_cell.angle_gamma   90.00
#
_symmetry.space_group_name_H-M   'P 1'
#
loop_
_entity.id
_entity.type
_entity.pdbx_description
1 polymer ?
#
loop_
_entity_poly.entity_id
_entity_poly.type
_entity_poly.pdbx_seq_one_letter_code
_entity_poly.pdbx_strand_id
1 'polypeptide(L)'
;MRVESGAGGDQQVEFARAVDGSRPTREIIDLAALQEALAEAENEIASLRTALEANRVIAVALGILIERYGISQDTAFAYLKRLSQDNNRKLRDLAAELVDTGKLSDDGEVSWPDGP
;
A
#
# COMPACT_ATOMS: atom_id res chain seq x y z
N MET A 1 28.48 -51.51 72.86
CA MET A 1 29.35 -51.58 71.65
C MET A 1 28.45 -51.97 70.47
N ARG A 2 28.58 -51.24 69.37
CA ARG A 2 27.56 -50.93 68.35
C ARG A 2 27.18 -52.12 67.45
N VAL A 3 25.88 -52.18 67.14
CA VAL A 3 25.20 -53.02 66.13
C VAL A 3 25.31 -52.37 64.76
N GLU A 4 25.50 -53.14 63.68
CA GLU A 4 25.20 -52.70 62.32
C GLU A 4 24.30 -53.73 61.64
N SER A 5 23.06 -53.31 61.42
CA SER A 5 21.96 -53.98 60.75
C SER A 5 21.85 -53.33 59.37
N GLY A 6 22.19 -54.08 58.32
CA GLY A 6 22.05 -53.63 56.94
C GLY A 6 20.60 -53.78 56.49
N ALA A 7 19.80 -52.74 56.71
CA ALA A 7 18.52 -52.54 56.05
C ALA A 7 18.72 -51.69 54.78
N GLY A 8 17.90 -51.97 53.76
CA GLY A 8 18.01 -51.41 52.42
C GLY A 8 17.98 -49.88 52.34
N GLY A 9 18.61 -49.38 51.29
CA GLY A 9 18.62 -47.99 50.90
C GLY A 9 18.72 -47.88 49.39
N ASP A 10 17.53 -47.82 48.79
CA ASP A 10 17.17 -47.06 47.59
C ASP A 10 18.27 -46.65 46.61
N GLN A 11 18.12 -47.26 45.45
CA GLN A 11 18.64 -46.92 44.14
C GLN A 11 18.40 -45.44 43.79
N GLN A 12 19.37 -44.56 44.10
CA GLN A 12 19.49 -43.23 43.49
C GLN A 12 20.96 -42.82 43.37
N VAL A 13 21.46 -42.73 42.13
CA VAL A 13 22.35 -41.67 41.61
C VAL A 13 22.43 -41.77 40.08
N GLU A 14 21.43 -41.15 39.45
CA GLU A 14 21.50 -40.12 38.42
C GLU A 14 22.72 -39.92 37.48
N PHE A 15 22.35 -39.59 36.23
CA PHE A 15 23.01 -38.74 35.23
C PHE A 15 23.85 -39.33 34.08
N ALA A 16 23.51 -38.78 32.91
CA ALA A 16 24.27 -38.65 31.68
C ALA A 16 24.12 -39.76 30.63
N ARG A 17 23.00 -39.72 29.92
CA ARG A 17 23.11 -39.56 28.46
C ARG A 17 22.30 -38.36 28.02
N ALA A 18 23.02 -37.31 27.64
CA ALA A 18 22.51 -36.14 26.97
C ALA A 18 21.60 -36.59 25.82
N VAL A 19 20.32 -36.23 25.93
CA VAL A 19 19.46 -36.15 24.75
C VAL A 19 20.04 -34.98 23.96
N ASP A 20 20.67 -35.31 22.84
CA ASP A 20 21.21 -34.37 21.87
C ASP A 20 20.13 -33.33 21.51
N GLY A 21 20.24 -32.18 22.16
CA GLY A 21 19.42 -31.01 21.95
C GLY A 21 19.96 -30.25 20.76
N SER A 22 19.33 -30.47 19.60
CA SER A 22 18.91 -29.43 18.67
C SER A 22 18.44 -30.13 17.40
N ARG A 23 17.21 -30.62 17.41
CA ARG A 23 16.48 -30.74 16.14
C ARG A 23 16.20 -29.30 15.73
N PRO A 24 16.57 -28.83 14.51
CA PRO A 24 16.08 -27.55 14.05
C PRO A 24 14.56 -27.69 13.99
N THR A 25 13.86 -27.12 14.98
CA THR A 25 12.42 -27.02 14.97
C THR A 25 12.10 -26.18 13.76
N ARG A 26 11.73 -26.87 12.67
CA ARG A 26 11.07 -26.39 11.46
C ARG A 26 10.45 -25.03 11.76
N GLU A 27 10.94 -23.97 11.12
CA GLU A 27 10.33 -22.65 11.17
C GLU A 27 8.82 -22.84 11.07
N ILE A 28 8.12 -22.70 12.19
CA ILE A 28 6.67 -22.66 12.19
C ILE A 28 6.41 -21.28 11.63
N ILE A 29 6.24 -21.22 10.31
CA ILE A 29 5.84 -19.99 9.67
C ILE A 29 4.49 -19.63 10.30
N ASP A 30 4.46 -18.51 11.01
CA ASP A 30 3.24 -18.01 11.61
C ASP A 30 2.28 -17.66 10.47
N LEU A 31 1.27 -18.52 10.28
CA LEU A 31 0.29 -18.38 9.22
C LEU A 31 -0.43 -17.03 9.33
N ALA A 32 -0.62 -16.51 10.54
CA ALA A 32 -1.24 -15.21 10.75
C ALA A 32 -0.34 -14.07 10.24
N ALA A 33 0.95 -14.11 10.56
CA ALA A 33 1.92 -13.13 10.06
C ALA A 33 2.05 -13.16 8.53
N LEU A 34 2.01 -14.34 7.91
CA LEU A 34 1.97 -14.46 6.44
C LEU A 34 0.68 -13.88 5.84
N GLN A 35 -0.47 -14.14 6.47
CA GLN A 35 -1.76 -13.63 6.00
C GLN A 35 -1.82 -12.11 6.09
N GLU A 36 -1.30 -11.52 7.16
CA GLU A 36 -1.21 -10.07 7.32
C GLU A 36 -0.29 -9.44 6.28
N ALA A 37 0.93 -9.99 6.09
CA ALA A 37 1.85 -9.51 5.08
C ALA A 37 1.29 -9.63 3.65
N LEU A 38 0.56 -10.71 3.36
CA LEU A 38 -0.13 -10.87 2.07
C LEU A 38 -1.23 -9.82 1.89
N ALA A 39 -2.07 -9.60 2.91
CA ALA A 39 -3.13 -8.61 2.84
C ALA A 39 -2.58 -7.19 2.66
N GLU A 40 -1.47 -6.85 3.33
CA GLU A 40 -0.79 -5.56 3.15
C GLU A 40 -0.27 -5.41 1.71
N ALA A 41 0.41 -6.42 1.18
CA ALA A 41 0.89 -6.41 -0.20
C ALA A 41 -0.25 -6.29 -1.22
N GLU A 42 -1.36 -7.00 -1.01
CA GLU A 42 -2.55 -6.90 -1.87
C GLU A 42 -3.16 -5.50 -1.84
N ASN A 43 -3.25 -4.88 -0.65
CA ASN A 43 -3.73 -3.51 -0.48
C ASN A 43 -2.79 -2.50 -1.16
N GLU A 44 -1.48 -2.66 -1.02
CA GLU A 44 -0.50 -1.81 -1.69
C GLU A 44 -0.65 -1.91 -3.21
N ILE A 45 -0.71 -3.13 -3.76
CA ILE A 45 -0.92 -3.36 -5.20
C ILE A 45 -2.23 -2.72 -5.67
N ALA A 46 -3.32 -2.86 -4.91
CA ALA A 46 -4.60 -2.24 -5.24
C ALA A 46 -4.53 -0.70 -5.24
N SER A 47 -3.83 -0.11 -4.26
CA SER A 47 -3.64 1.34 -4.17
C SER A 47 -2.81 1.88 -5.33
N LEU A 48 -1.73 1.18 -5.70
CA LEU A 48 -0.86 1.53 -6.83
C LEU A 48 -1.60 1.42 -8.15
N ARG A 49 -2.38 0.36 -8.36
CA ARG A 49 -3.24 0.21 -9.54
C ARG A 49 -4.25 1.35 -9.65
N THR A 50 -4.87 1.71 -8.54
CA THR A 50 -5.82 2.85 -8.49
C THR A 50 -5.12 4.17 -8.83
N ALA A 51 -3.91 4.39 -8.32
CA ALA A 51 -3.12 5.58 -8.61
C ALA A 51 -2.69 5.64 -10.09
N LEU A 52 -2.33 4.51 -10.69
CA LEU A 52 -1.98 4.43 -12.11
C LEU A 52 -3.17 4.75 -13.01
N GLU A 53 -4.35 4.18 -12.72
CA GLU A 53 -5.55 4.44 -13.51
C GLU A 53 -5.96 5.91 -13.41
N ALA A 54 -5.92 6.48 -12.20
CA ALA A 54 -6.17 7.90 -12.00
C ALA A 54 -5.19 8.77 -12.80
N ASN A 55 -3.88 8.48 -12.74
CA ASN A 55 -2.87 9.21 -13.51
C ASN A 55 -3.11 9.14 -15.01
N ARG A 56 -3.55 7.99 -15.53
CA ARG A 56 -3.85 7.82 -16.95
C ARG A 56 -5.01 8.71 -17.39
N VAL A 57 -6.12 8.69 -16.66
CA VAL A 57 -7.29 9.53 -16.96
C VAL A 57 -6.92 11.02 -16.87
N ILE A 58 -6.13 11.40 -15.87
CA ILE A 58 -5.62 12.78 -15.71
C ILE A 58 -4.76 13.16 -16.91
N ALA A 59 -3.81 12.33 -17.33
CA ALA A 59 -2.96 12.63 -18.48
C ALA A 59 -3.74 12.85 -19.78
N VAL A 60 -4.80 12.06 -20.01
CA VAL A 60 -5.69 12.26 -21.17
C VAL A 60 -6.44 13.59 -21.07
N ALA A 61 -7.00 13.91 -19.89
CA ALA A 61 -7.68 15.18 -19.65
C ALA A 61 -6.75 16.39 -19.87
N LEU A 62 -5.50 16.31 -19.41
CA LEU A 62 -4.49 17.35 -19.68
C LEU A 62 -4.25 17.51 -21.19
N GLY A 63 -4.13 16.41 -21.93
CA GLY A 63 -3.98 16.46 -23.38
C GLY A 63 -5.14 17.19 -24.09
N ILE A 64 -6.38 16.98 -23.63
CA ILE A 64 -7.56 17.70 -24.15
C ILE A 64 -7.45 19.20 -23.90
N LEU A 65 -7.01 19.61 -22.70
CA LEU A 65 -6.84 21.03 -22.36
C LEU A 65 -5.71 21.68 -23.16
N ILE A 66 -4.58 20.99 -23.28
CA ILE A 66 -3.42 21.47 -24.05
C ILE A 66 -3.81 21.66 -25.52
N GLU A 67 -4.50 20.69 -26.12
CA GLU A 67 -4.94 20.77 -27.52
C GLU A 67 -5.94 21.90 -27.74
N ARG A 68 -6.89 22.06 -26.81
CA ARG A 68 -7.96 23.05 -26.93
C ARG A 68 -7.51 24.48 -26.71
N TYR A 69 -6.61 24.69 -25.75
CA TYR A 69 -6.24 26.02 -25.26
C TYR A 69 -4.78 26.40 -25.55
N GLY A 70 -4.01 25.55 -26.25
CA GLY A 70 -2.61 25.83 -26.55
C GLY A 70 -1.68 26.02 -25.34
N ILE A 71 -2.12 25.62 -24.14
CA ILE A 71 -1.41 25.82 -22.87
C ILE A 71 -0.36 24.76 -22.60
N SER A 72 0.59 25.06 -21.70
CA SER A 72 1.53 24.07 -21.19
C SER A 72 0.84 23.00 -20.32
N GLN A 73 1.48 21.84 -20.20
CA GLN A 73 1.02 20.75 -19.33
C GLN A 73 0.92 21.18 -17.86
N ASP A 74 1.88 21.97 -17.38
CA ASP A 74 1.90 22.48 -16.01
C ASP A 74 0.71 23.41 -15.75
N THR A 75 0.42 24.30 -16.71
CA THR A 75 -0.74 25.20 -16.67
C THR A 75 -2.06 24.43 -16.68
N ALA A 76 -2.20 23.41 -17.54
CA ALA A 76 -3.38 22.54 -17.58
C ALA A 76 -3.58 21.78 -16.25
N PHE A 77 -2.51 21.28 -15.65
CA PHE A 77 -2.57 20.58 -14.37
C PHE A 77 -2.92 21.51 -13.22
N ALA A 78 -2.33 22.70 -13.18
CA ALA A 78 -2.66 23.73 -12.20
C ALA A 78 -4.15 24.11 -12.26
N TYR A 79 -4.71 24.18 -13.46
CA TYR A 79 -6.14 24.46 -13.64
C TYR A 79 -7.04 23.34 -13.11
N LEU A 80 -6.80 22.08 -13.49
CA LEU A 80 -7.58 20.95 -12.93
C LEU A 80 -7.45 20.86 -11.40
N LYS A 81 -6.26 21.15 -10.87
CA LYS A 81 -6.02 21.19 -9.42
C LYS A 81 -6.81 22.31 -8.75
N ARG A 82 -6.85 23.49 -9.34
CA ARG A 82 -7.65 24.61 -8.83
C ARG A 82 -9.14 24.26 -8.84
N LEU A 83 -9.68 23.77 -9.96
CA LEU A 83 -11.07 23.34 -10.03
C LEU A 83 -11.42 22.24 -9.02
N SER A 84 -10.51 21.30 -8.78
CA SER A 84 -10.64 20.26 -7.76
C SER A 84 -10.79 20.85 -6.37
N GLN A 85 -9.98 21.86 -6.04
CA GLN A 85 -10.01 22.56 -4.75
C GLN A 85 -11.26 23.44 -4.60
N ASP A 86 -11.55 24.25 -5.61
CA ASP A 86 -12.66 25.21 -5.61
C ASP A 86 -14.03 24.49 -5.51
N ASN A 87 -14.14 23.30 -6.11
CA ASN A 87 -15.36 22.49 -6.10
C ASN A 87 -15.36 21.34 -5.07
N ASN A 88 -14.28 21.16 -4.30
CA ASN A 88 -14.08 20.02 -3.39
C ASN A 88 -14.36 18.65 -4.04
N ARG A 89 -13.94 18.49 -5.30
CA ARG A 89 -14.12 17.28 -6.12
C ARG A 89 -12.77 16.63 -6.33
N LYS A 90 -12.72 15.30 -6.38
CA LYS A 90 -11.45 14.60 -6.65
C LYS A 90 -11.00 14.94 -8.07
N LEU A 91 -9.72 15.27 -8.22
CA LEU A 91 -9.12 15.64 -9.51
C LEU A 91 -9.35 14.57 -10.60
N ARG A 92 -9.26 13.29 -10.25
CA ARG A 92 -9.55 12.18 -11.17
C ARG A 92 -11.00 12.17 -11.68
N ASP A 93 -11.95 12.61 -10.86
CA ASP A 93 -13.37 12.61 -11.21
C ASP A 93 -13.67 13.79 -12.17
N LEU A 94 -13.01 14.93 -11.98
CA LEU A 94 -13.03 16.05 -12.93
C LEU A 94 -12.36 15.67 -14.26
N ALA A 95 -11.22 14.99 -14.20
CA ALA A 95 -10.54 14.50 -15.39
C ALA A 95 -11.43 13.51 -16.17
N ALA A 96 -12.10 12.59 -15.47
CA ALA A 96 -13.05 11.67 -16.09
C ALA A 96 -14.22 12.41 -16.76
N GLU A 97 -14.83 13.40 -16.09
CA GLU A 97 -15.88 14.25 -16.69
C GLU A 97 -15.39 14.92 -17.97
N LEU A 98 -14.19 15.49 -17.95
CA LEU A 98 -13.62 16.15 -19.13
C LEU A 98 -13.36 15.16 -20.26
N VAL A 99 -12.85 13.96 -19.95
CA VAL A 99 -12.60 12.91 -20.95
C VAL A 99 -13.90 12.41 -21.56
N ASP A 100 -14.94 12.19 -20.75
CA ASP A 100 -16.21 11.63 -21.19
C ASP A 100 -17.07 12.65 -21.97
N THR A 101 -17.07 13.91 -21.53
CA THR A 101 -17.97 14.94 -22.06
C THR A 101 -17.28 15.97 -22.95
N GLY A 102 -15.95 16.04 -22.91
CA GLY A 102 -15.18 17.09 -23.55
C GLY A 102 -15.40 18.48 -22.94
N LYS A 103 -16.05 18.60 -21.78
CA LYS A 103 -16.33 19.87 -21.10
C LYS A 103 -16.11 19.75 -19.60
N LEU A 104 -15.89 20.88 -18.96
CA LEU A 104 -15.97 21.01 -17.51
C LEU A 104 -17.10 21.98 -17.21
N SER A 105 -17.91 21.66 -16.20
CA SER A 105 -19.08 22.47 -15.81
C SER A 105 -18.73 23.88 -15.28
N ASP A 106 -17.43 24.22 -15.19
CA ASP A 106 -16.87 25.45 -14.60
C ASP A 106 -15.75 26.03 -15.49
N ASP A 107 -15.93 25.96 -16.82
CA ASP A 107 -14.98 26.40 -17.86
C ASP A 107 -14.90 27.93 -18.04
N GLY A 108 -15.31 28.71 -17.04
CA GLY A 108 -15.36 30.17 -17.10
C GLY A 108 -14.05 30.78 -17.61
N GLU A 109 -14.13 31.83 -18.45
CA GLU A 109 -13.01 32.48 -19.16
C GLU A 109 -11.69 32.51 -18.36
N VAL A 110 -10.86 31.50 -18.58
CA VAL A 110 -9.56 31.39 -17.90
C VAL A 110 -8.55 32.21 -18.67
N SER A 111 -7.98 33.22 -18.01
CA SER A 111 -6.79 33.90 -18.52
C SER A 111 -5.57 33.04 -18.23
N TRP A 112 -5.06 32.35 -19.25
CA TRP A 112 -3.91 31.46 -19.13
C TRP A 112 -2.58 32.23 -19.14
N PRO A 113 -1.61 31.85 -18.29
CA PRO A 113 -0.29 32.49 -18.25
C PRO A 113 0.51 32.29 -19.56
N ASP A 114 0.29 31.17 -20.27
CA ASP A 114 1.03 30.80 -21.48
C ASP A 114 0.25 31.06 -22.78
N GLY A 115 -0.98 31.59 -22.70
CA GLY A 115 -1.87 31.86 -23.83
C GLY A 115 -3.11 30.94 -23.92
N PRO A 116 -4.18 31.34 -24.62
CA PRO A 116 -5.46 30.62 -24.73
C PRO A 116 -5.64 29.76 -25.99
#